data_AF-A0A496A232-F1
#
_entry.id   AF-A0A496A232-F1
#
_cell.length_a   1.000
_cell.length_b   1.000
_cell.length_c   1.000
_cell.angle_alpha   90.00
_cell.angle_beta   90.00
_cell.angle_gamma   90.00
#
_symmetry.space_group_name_H-M   'P 1'
#
loop_
_entity.id
_entity.type
_entity.pdbx_description
1 polymer ?
#
loop_
_entity_poly.entity_id
_entity_poly.type
_entity_poly.pdbx_seq_one_letter_code
_entity_poly.pdbx_strand_id
1 'polypeptide(L)' 'MHAIQKAIIPIAGYGTRLFPVTKALFSIIAQDGLAKPIIQLIIEEALTVGVEEACFVYQPLK' A
#
# COMPACT_ATOMS: atom_id res chain seq x y z
N MET A 1 -6.51 16.49 -21.80
CA MET A 1 -6.17 15.23 -21.09
C MET A 1 -6.92 15.24 -19.76
N HIS A 2 -7.55 14.14 -19.37
CA HIS A 2 -8.19 14.07 -18.05
C HIS A 2 -7.11 13.75 -17.00
N ALA A 3 -7.07 14.52 -15.92
CA ALA A 3 -6.16 14.23 -14.81
C ALA A 3 -6.59 12.92 -14.13
N ILE A 4 -5.62 12.08 -13.79
CA ILE A 4 -5.87 10.86 -13.02
C ILE A 4 -6.02 11.29 -11.55
N GLN A 5 -7.23 11.19 -11.01
CA GLN A 5 -7.56 11.65 -9.65
C GLN A 5 -7.72 10.52 -8.63
N LYS A 6 -7.89 9.27 -9.10
CA LYS A 6 -8.26 8.14 -8.24
C LYS A 6 -7.35 6.94 -8.46
N ALA A 7 -6.98 6.26 -7.38
CA ALA A 7 -6.24 5.01 -7.40
C ALA A 7 -7.02 3.89 -6.71
N ILE A 8 -6.97 2.68 -7.29
CA ILE A 8 -7.46 1.46 -6.65
C ILE A 8 -6.25 0.61 -6.28
N ILE A 9 -6.10 0.29 -5.00
CA ILE A 9 -4.95 -0.43 -4.45
C ILE A 9 -5.44 -1.75 -3.85
N PRO A 10 -5.24 -2.89 -4.55
CA PRO A 10 -5.65 -4.19 -4.04
C PRO A 10 -4.70 -4.69 -2.95
N ILE A 11 -5.24 -4.86 -1.74
CA ILE A 11 -4.53 -5.35 -0.54
C ILE A 11 -5.20 -6.59 0.07
N ALA A 12 -5.95 -7.33 -0.73
CA ALA A 12 -6.71 -8.51 -0.29
C ALA A 12 -5.89 -9.82 -0.27
N GLY A 13 -4.58 -9.77 -0.50
CA GLY A 13 -3.72 -10.95 -0.52
C GLY A 13 -3.14 -11.28 0.85
N TYR A 14 -3.16 -12.57 1.23
CA TYR A 14 -2.58 -13.05 2.49
C TYR A 14 -1.04 -13.03 2.57
N GLY A 15 -0.34 -12.78 1.45
CA GLY A 15 1.12 -12.68 1.46
C GLY A 15 1.86 -13.92 1.97
N THR A 16 1.35 -15.13 1.70
CA THR A 16 1.84 -16.40 2.30
C THR A 16 3.30 -16.71 2.00
N ARG A 17 3.86 -16.21 0.90
CA ARG A 17 5.29 -16.35 0.55
C ARG A 17 6.22 -15.56 1.47
N LEU A 18 5.70 -14.60 2.22
CA LEU A 18 6.44 -13.75 3.14
C LEU A 18 6.08 -14.01 4.61
N PHE A 19 5.39 -15.12 4.89
CA PHE A 19 5.13 -15.54 6.26
C PHE A 19 6.47 -15.90 6.96
N PRO A 20 6.71 -15.49 8.23
CA PRO A 20 5.76 -14.92 9.19
C PRO A 20 5.61 -13.39 9.16
N VAL A 21 6.37 -12.68 8.32
CA VAL A 21 6.41 -11.21 8.28
C VAL A 21 5.03 -10.62 7.96
N THR A 22 4.27 -11.27 7.08
CA THR A 22 2.90 -10.87 6.68
C THR A 22 1.80 -11.26 7.68
N LYS A 23 2.15 -11.85 8.83
CA LYS A 23 1.17 -12.12 9.91
C LYS A 23 0.66 -10.82 10.57
N ALA A 24 1.47 -9.77 10.54
CA ALA A 24 1.15 -8.44 11.06
C ALA A 24 1.31 -7.40 9.95
N LEU A 25 1.42 -6.12 10.31
CA LEU A 25 1.70 -5.06 9.37
C LEU A 25 3.10 -5.23 8.76
N PHE A 26 3.17 -5.44 7.44
CA PHE A 26 4.44 -5.61 6.75
C PHE A 26 5.11 -4.25 6.50
N SER A 27 6.11 -3.96 7.34
CA SER A 27 6.96 -2.78 7.21
C SER A 27 8.32 -3.13 6.62
N ILE A 28 8.86 -2.21 5.82
CA ILE A 28 10.22 -2.28 5.28
C ILE A 28 11.02 -1.05 5.72
N ILE A 29 12.35 -1.16 5.69
CA ILE A 29 13.21 0.01 5.86
C ILE A 29 13.14 0.83 4.57
N ALA A 30 12.54 2.01 4.64
CA ALA A 30 12.41 2.93 3.52
C ALA A 30 13.74 3.65 3.25
N GLN A 31 13.79 4.41 2.15
CA GLN A 31 14.99 5.12 1.72
C GLN A 31 15.51 6.14 2.74
N ASP A 32 14.63 6.65 3.62
CA ASP A 32 14.96 7.55 4.72
C ASP A 32 15.45 6.83 5.99
N GLY A 33 15.64 5.52 5.92
CA GLY A 33 16.10 4.68 7.03
C GLY A 33 15.01 4.38 8.07
N LEU A 34 13.79 4.87 7.88
CA LEU A 34 12.68 4.62 8.79
C LEU A 34 11.91 3.35 8.39
N ALA A 35 11.41 2.62 9.37
CA ALA A 35 10.50 1.52 9.12
C ALA A 35 9.13 2.06 8.72
N LYS A 36 8.73 1.85 7.46
CA LYS A 36 7.43 2.27 6.94
C LYS A 36 6.62 1.07 6.47
N PRO A 37 5.30 1.05 6.73
CA PRO A 37 4.41 0.08 6.09
C PRO A 37 4.51 0.20 4.56
N ILE A 38 4.55 -0.92 3.84
CA ILE A 38 4.64 -0.88 2.36
C ILE A 38 3.50 -0.07 1.73
N ILE A 39 2.30 -0.14 2.32
CA ILE A 39 1.15 0.62 1.83
C ILE A 39 1.38 2.14 1.84
N GLN A 40 2.18 2.65 2.77
CA GLN A 40 2.53 4.06 2.84
C GLN A 40 3.36 4.47 1.61
N LEU A 41 4.32 3.65 1.19
CA LEU A 41 5.16 3.93 0.02
C LEU A 41 4.33 3.97 -1.26
N ILE A 42 3.35 3.06 -1.39
CA ILE A 42 2.44 3.02 -2.54
C ILE A 42 1.57 4.28 -2.61
N ILE A 43 1.09 4.76 -1.45
CA ILE A 43 0.31 6.00 -1.38
C ILE A 43 1.19 7.21 -1.69
N GLU A 44 2.39 7.28 -1.11
CA GLU A 44 3.37 8.34 -1.38
C GLU A 44 3.67 8.43 -2.88
N GLU A 45 3.83 7.30 -3.56
CA GLU A 45 4.01 7.23 -5.01
C GLU A 45 2.77 7.73 -5.78
N ALA A 46 1.58 7.30 -5.40
CA ALA A 46 0.33 7.75 -6.02
C ALA A 46 0.12 9.27 -5.87
N LEU A 47 0.50 9.85 -4.73
CA LEU A 47 0.44 11.29 -4.48
C LEU A 47 1.38 12.07 -5.43
N THR A 48 2.52 11.50 -5.83
CA THR A 48 3.46 12.20 -6.73
C THR A 48 2.89 12.45 -8.13
N VAL A 49 1.90 11.65 -8.56
CA VAL A 49 1.23 11.79 -9.86
C VAL A 49 -0.12 12.51 -9.77
N GLY A 50 -0.46 13.07 -8.59
CA GLY A 50 -1.66 13.89 -8.39
C GLY A 50 -2.94 13.11 -8.11
N VAL A 51 -2.85 11.88 -7.61
CA VAL A 51 -4.02 11.14 -7.10
C VAL A 51 -4.50 11.77 -5.79
N GLU A 52 -5.79 12.11 -5.72
CA GLU A 52 -6.41 12.70 -4.52
C GLU A 52 -7.22 11.66 -3.72
N GLU A 53 -7.74 10.64 -4.39
CA GLU A 53 -8.57 9.60 -3.76
C GLU A 53 -7.94 8.20 -3.93
N ALA A 54 -7.86 7.43 -2.85
CA ALA A 54 -7.43 6.04 -2.87
C ALA A 54 -8.54 5.11 -2.36
N CYS A 55 -8.80 4.04 -3.12
CA CYS A 55 -9.72 2.97 -2.74
C CYS A 55 -8.92 1.69 -2.45
N PHE A 56 -9.09 1.14 -1.25
CA PHE A 56 -8.48 -0.14 -0.88
C PHE A 56 -9.45 -1.29 -1.11
N VAL A 57 -9.05 -2.25 -1.93
CA VAL A 57 -9.73 -3.55 -1.98
C VAL A 57 -9.11 -4.44 -0.91
N TYR A 58 -9.79 -4.52 0.23
CA TYR A 58 -9.31 -5.25 1.40
C TYR A 58 -10.00 -6.60 1.54
N GLN A 59 -9.31 -7.54 2.19
CA GLN A 59 -9.90 -8.79 2.60
C GLN A 59 -10.54 -8.63 4.00
N PRO A 60 -11.82 -8.99 4.18
CA PRO A 60 -12.45 -8.93 5.50
C PRO A 60 -11.79 -9.90 6.48
N LEU A 61 -11.64 -9.46 7.73
CA LEU A 61 -11.30 -10.34 8.83
C LEU A 61 -12.49 -11.28 9.05
N LYS A 62 -12.27 -12.59 8.92
CA LYS A 62 -13.23 -13.61 9.33
C LYS A 62 -13.21 -13.77 10.84
#